data_AF-A0A2H3CGT9-F1
#
_entry.id   AF-A0A2H3CGT9-F1
#
_cell.length_a   1.000
_cell.length_b   1.000
_cell.length_c   1.000
_cell.angle_alpha   90.00
_cell.angle_beta   90.00
_cell.angle_gamma   90.00
#
_symmetry.space_group_name_H-M   'P 1'
#
loop_
_entity.id
_entity.type
_entity.pdbx_description
1 polymer ?
#
loop_
_entity_poly.entity_id
_entity_poly.type
_entity_poly.pdbx_seq_one_letter_code
_entity_poly.pdbx_strand_id
1 'polypeptide(L)'
;PPSMIEYLKTNWMGETVLWSAVHRQGRSIFDDCDPNMLVEAWHHLLKGKFLEHKRNRRLDHLIYVLVKCTIPYFIQRHQRQEAGFDGLSLELKERKSI
;
A
#
# COMPACT_ATOMS: atom_id res chain seq x y z
N PRO A 1 26.37 8.84 -3.28
CA PRO A 1 27.06 9.57 -4.38
C PRO A 1 26.67 11.06 -4.32
N PRO A 2 27.52 11.99 -4.80
CA PRO A 2 27.24 13.43 -4.74
C PRO A 2 25.88 13.80 -5.34
N SER A 3 25.52 13.17 -6.45
CA SER A 3 24.22 13.33 -7.14
C SER A 3 23.00 12.97 -6.28
N MET A 4 23.11 11.96 -5.41
CA MET A 4 22.03 11.59 -4.48
C MET A 4 21.85 12.63 -3.38
N ILE A 5 22.95 13.21 -2.89
CA ILE A 5 22.90 14.24 -1.84
C ILE A 5 22.25 15.51 -2.38
N GLU A 6 22.60 15.91 -3.60
CA GLU A 6 21.99 17.05 -4.29
C GLU A 6 20.49 16.82 -4.53
N TYR A 7 20.12 15.63 -5.02
CA TYR A 7 18.72 15.26 -5.18
C TYR A 7 17.92 15.36 -3.87
N LEU A 8 18.45 14.84 -2.76
CA LEU A 8 17.79 14.91 -1.46
C LEU A 8 17.66 16.35 -0.96
N LYS A 9 18.70 17.17 -1.11
CA LYS A 9 18.67 18.58 -0.72
C LYS A 9 17.59 19.36 -1.48
N THR A 10 17.52 19.19 -2.79
CA THR A 10 16.61 19.95 -3.65
C THR A 10 15.15 19.51 -3.50
N ASN A 11 14.89 18.20 -3.35
CA ASN A 11 13.53 17.66 -3.45
C ASN A 11 12.92 17.29 -2.10
N TRP A 12 13.73 17.00 -1.06
CA TRP A 12 13.24 16.35 0.14
C TRP A 12 13.57 17.09 1.45
N MET A 13 14.73 17.73 1.55
CA MET A 13 15.14 18.39 2.80
C MET A 13 14.30 19.64 3.17
N GLY A 14 13.58 20.22 2.21
CA GLY A 14 12.63 21.32 2.46
C GLY A 14 11.25 20.87 2.97
N GLU A 15 10.89 19.60 2.78
CA GLU A 15 9.54 19.08 3.01
C GLU A 15 9.37 18.53 4.44
N THR A 16 9.68 19.33 5.45
CA THR A 16 9.68 18.89 6.86
C THR A 16 8.30 18.45 7.36
N VAL A 17 7.23 18.98 6.79
CA VAL A 17 5.83 18.67 7.14
C VAL A 17 5.43 17.23 6.78
N LEU A 18 5.98 16.68 5.69
CA LEU A 18 5.66 15.33 5.23
C LEU A 18 6.42 14.25 6.03
N TRP A 19 7.63 14.57 6.49
CA TRP A 19 8.57 13.59 7.05
C TRP A 19 8.67 13.63 8.58
N SER A 20 8.48 14.79 9.22
CA SER A 20 8.63 14.91 10.67
C SER A 20 7.45 14.28 11.41
N ALA A 21 7.74 13.39 12.37
CA ALA A 21 6.75 12.79 13.25
C ALA A 21 5.94 13.84 14.04
N VAL A 22 6.52 15.02 14.29
CA VAL A 22 5.86 16.14 14.99
C VAL A 22 4.67 16.68 14.19
N HIS A 23 4.66 16.54 12.86
CA HIS A 23 3.57 16.98 11.98
C HIS A 23 2.53 15.88 11.69
N ARG A 24 2.68 14.69 12.30
CA ARG A 24 1.76 13.55 12.19
C ARG A 24 0.83 13.43 13.41
N GLN A 25 0.24 14.54 13.84
CA GLN A 25 -0.70 14.57 14.97
C GLN A 25 -2.15 14.65 14.48
N GLY A 26 -3.07 13.95 15.17
CA GLY A 26 -4.52 14.01 14.90
C GLY A 26 -4.97 13.35 13.59
N ARG A 27 -4.13 12.49 13.02
CA ARG A 27 -4.39 11.74 11.78
C ARG A 27 -5.15 10.45 12.08
N SER A 28 -6.05 10.04 11.19
CA SER A 28 -6.68 8.72 11.30
C SER A 28 -5.66 7.63 10.95
N ILE A 29 -5.94 6.36 11.29
CA ILE A 29 -5.05 5.23 10.93
C ILE A 29 -4.77 5.17 9.42
N PHE A 30 -5.70 5.65 8.58
CA PHE A 30 -5.48 5.76 7.13
C PHE A 30 -4.57 6.92 6.73
N ASP A 31 -4.56 8.00 7.51
CA ASP A 31 -3.68 9.16 7.32
C ASP A 31 -2.29 8.94 7.94
N ASP A 32 -2.19 8.04 8.93
CA ASP A 32 -0.94 7.58 9.56
C ASP A 32 -0.33 6.36 8.84
N CYS A 33 -1.13 5.62 8.08
CA CYS A 33 -0.61 4.63 7.15
C CYS A 33 0.25 5.35 6.12
N ASP A 34 1.56 5.27 6.30
CA ASP A 34 2.52 5.83 5.36
C ASP A 34 2.20 5.28 3.95
N PRO A 35 1.85 6.15 2.98
CA PRO A 35 1.42 5.71 1.66
C PRO A 35 2.49 4.85 0.99
N ASN A 36 3.78 5.07 1.32
CA ASN A 36 4.86 4.23 0.83
C ASN A 36 4.75 2.80 1.35
N MET A 37 4.41 2.60 2.64
CA MET A 37 4.24 1.27 3.23
C MET A 37 3.06 0.51 2.61
N LEU A 38 1.94 1.20 2.34
CA LEU A 38 0.78 0.58 1.68
C LEU A 38 1.10 0.20 0.23
N VAL A 39 1.80 1.07 -0.50
CA VAL A 39 2.22 0.81 -1.88
C VAL A 39 3.22 -0.35 -1.93
N GLU A 40 4.18 -0.42 -1.00
CA GLU A 40 5.13 -1.53 -0.90
C GLU A 40 4.44 -2.85 -0.56
N ALA A 41 3.55 -2.85 0.43
CA ALA A 41 2.76 -4.03 0.79
C ALA A 41 1.91 -4.52 -0.40
N TRP A 42 1.30 -3.59 -1.14
CA TRP A 42 0.58 -3.89 -2.38
C TRP A 42 1.51 -4.49 -3.44
N HIS A 43 2.70 -3.92 -3.66
CA HIS A 43 3.68 -4.43 -4.61
C HIS A 43 4.17 -5.83 -4.25
N HIS A 44 4.35 -6.14 -2.97
CA HIS A 44 4.69 -7.49 -2.50
C HIS A 44 3.57 -8.48 -2.81
N LEU A 45 2.32 -8.13 -2.53
CA LEU A 45 1.16 -8.95 -2.85
C LEU A 45 1.01 -9.15 -4.37
N LEU A 46 1.17 -8.09 -5.16
CA LEU A 46 1.13 -8.13 -6.62
C LEU A 46 2.17 -9.09 -7.18
N LYS A 47 3.43 -8.93 -6.75
CA LYS A 47 4.54 -9.78 -7.18
C LYS A 47 4.32 -11.24 -6.79
N GLY A 48 3.97 -11.50 -5.53
CA GLY A 48 3.86 -12.86 -5.03
C GLY A 48 2.63 -13.60 -5.54
N LYS A 49 1.45 -12.99 -5.38
CA LYS A 49 0.16 -13.66 -5.61
C LYS A 49 -0.30 -13.64 -7.07
N PHE A 50 -0.02 -12.56 -7.81
CA PHE A 50 -0.60 -12.37 -9.14
C PHE A 50 0.43 -12.48 -10.27
N LEU A 51 1.70 -12.20 -10.00
CA LEU A 51 2.76 -12.25 -11.01
C LEU A 51 3.72 -13.44 -10.85
N GLU A 52 3.52 -14.28 -9.83
CA GLU A 52 4.34 -15.48 -9.55
C GLU A 52 5.83 -15.17 -9.39
N HIS A 53 6.17 -14.02 -8.80
CA HIS A 53 7.55 -13.52 -8.65
C HIS A 53 8.28 -13.26 -9.98
N LYS A 54 7.61 -13.33 -11.13
CA LYS A 54 8.23 -13.05 -12.43
C LYS A 54 8.48 -11.55 -12.58
N ARG A 55 9.72 -11.19 -12.89
CA ARG A 55 10.13 -9.81 -13.20
C ARG A 55 9.85 -9.51 -14.68
N ASN A 56 9.61 -8.24 -15.02
CA ASN A 56 9.48 -7.73 -16.39
C ASN A 56 8.38 -8.37 -17.26
N ARG A 57 7.10 -8.20 -16.88
CA ARG A 57 5.97 -8.47 -17.80
C ARG A 57 5.68 -7.24 -18.65
N ARG A 58 5.22 -7.48 -19.89
CA ARG A 58 4.69 -6.42 -20.76
C ARG A 58 3.59 -5.64 -20.03
N LEU A 59 3.54 -4.33 -20.27
CA LEU A 59 2.56 -3.43 -19.66
C LEU A 59 1.12 -3.93 -19.90
N ASP A 60 0.82 -4.38 -21.12
CA ASP A 60 -0.50 -4.90 -21.50
C ASP A 60 -0.95 -6.06 -20.59
N HIS A 61 -0.03 -6.99 -20.30
CA HIS A 61 -0.29 -8.11 -19.42
C HIS A 61 -0.46 -7.66 -17.97
N LEU A 62 0.31 -6.66 -17.52
CA LEU A 62 0.13 -6.09 -16.18
C LEU A 62 -1.26 -5.46 -16.02
N ILE A 63 -1.69 -4.67 -17.00
CA ILE A 63 -3.03 -4.06 -17.02
C ILE A 63 -4.11 -5.15 -16.98
N TYR A 64 -3.95 -6.20 -17.80
CA TYR A 64 -4.87 -7.34 -17.78
C TYR A 64 -4.97 -7.97 -16.38
N VAL A 65 -3.84 -8.24 -15.72
CA VAL A 65 -3.82 -8.82 -14.37
C VAL A 65 -4.50 -7.90 -13.35
N LEU A 66 -4.18 -6.61 -13.37
CA LEU A 66 -4.77 -5.64 -12.44
C LEU A 66 -6.29 -5.57 -12.59
N VAL A 67 -6.80 -5.56 -13.82
CA VAL A 67 -8.25 -5.41 -14.06
C VAL A 67 -9.00 -6.73 -13.90
N LYS A 68 -8.49 -7.81 -14.49
CA LYS A 68 -9.22 -9.08 -14.62
C LYS A 68 -8.93 -10.08 -13.51
N CYS A 69 -7.79 -9.97 -12.82
CA CYS A 69 -7.43 -10.90 -11.75
C CYS A 69 -7.51 -10.23 -10.37
N THR A 70 -6.93 -9.04 -10.23
CA THR A 70 -6.80 -8.36 -8.94
C THR A 70 -8.13 -7.82 -8.42
N ILE A 71 -8.91 -7.10 -9.24
CA ILE A 71 -10.19 -6.52 -8.79
C ILE A 71 -11.16 -7.62 -8.30
N PRO A 72 -11.44 -8.69 -9.08
CA PRO A 72 -12.35 -9.75 -8.62
C PRO A 72 -11.86 -10.44 -7.35
N TYR A 73 -10.55 -10.62 -7.19
CA TYR A 73 -9.97 -11.18 -5.98
C TYR A 73 -10.29 -10.34 -4.74
N PHE A 74 -10.15 -9.01 -4.81
CA PHE A 74 -10.45 -8.15 -3.67
C PHE A 74 -11.94 -8.07 -3.36
N ILE A 75 -12.80 -8.07 -4.37
CA ILE A 75 -14.26 -8.16 -4.19
C ILE A 75 -14.61 -9.45 -3.44
N GLN A 76 -14.10 -10.60 -3.91
CA GLN A 76 -14.36 -11.89 -3.26
C GLN A 76 -13.81 -11.93 -1.83
N ARG A 77 -12.62 -11.40 -1.60
CA ARG A 77 -12.02 -11.32 -0.26
C ARG A 77 -12.89 -10.47 0.67
N HIS A 78 -13.39 -9.33 0.19
CA HIS A 78 -14.26 -8.46 0.97
C HIS A 78 -15.56 -9.17 1.36
N GLN A 79 -16.22 -9.81 0.40
CA GLN A 79 -17.43 -10.62 0.65
C GLN A 79 -17.20 -11.74 1.67
N ARG A 80 -16.05 -12.42 1.59
CA ARG A 80 -15.67 -13.46 2.56
C ARG A 80 -15.42 -12.90 3.96
N GLN A 81 -14.86 -11.70 4.07
CA GLN A 81 -14.69 -11.00 5.35
C GLN A 81 -16.04 -10.60 5.95
N GLU A 82 -16.98 -10.08 5.14
CA GLU A 82 -18.34 -9.75 5.59
C GLU A 82 -19.10 -10.99 6.06
N ALA A 83 -18.96 -12.11 5.36
CA ALA A 83 -19.54 -13.39 5.74
C ALA A 83 -18.82 -14.08 6.92
N GLY A 84 -17.75 -13.48 7.46
CA GLY A 84 -17.03 -13.98 8.64
C GLY A 84 -16.06 -15.15 8.37
N PHE A 85 -15.83 -15.52 7.11
CA PHE A 85 -14.87 -16.58 6.75
C PHE A 85 -13.42 -16.12 6.87
N ASP A 86 -13.17 -14.83 6.63
CA ASP A 86 -11.87 -14.23 6.77
C ASP A 86 -11.90 -13.24 7.94
N GLY A 87 -10.86 -13.24 8.78
CA GLY A 87 -10.80 -12.40 9.98
C GLY A 87 -10.97 -10.90 9.69
N LEU A 88 -11.38 -10.17 10.73
CA LEU A 88 -11.59 -8.71 10.68
C LEU A 88 -10.34 -7.99 10.12
N SER A 89 -10.59 -6.94 9.33
CA SER A 89 -9.53 -6.01 8.93
C SER A 89 -8.89 -5.38 10.16
N LEU A 90 -7.63 -4.93 10.04
CA LEU A 90 -6.92 -4.28 11.14
C LEU A 90 -7.71 -3.09 11.70
N GLU A 91 -8.35 -2.31 10.82
CA GLU A 91 -9.27 -1.22 11.19
C GLU A 91 -10.46 -1.70 12.03
N LEU A 92 -11.16 -2.76 11.59
CA LEU A 92 -12.33 -3.29 12.32
C LEU A 92 -11.93 -3.94 13.65
N LYS A 93 -10.70 -4.45 13.75
CA LYS A 93 -10.14 -4.92 15.03
C LYS A 93 -9.88 -3.75 15.97
N GLU A 94 -9.22 -2.70 15.49
CA GLU A 94 -8.90 -1.51 16.29
C GLU A 94 -10.19 -0.82 16.79
N ARG A 95 -11.17 -0.61 15.91
CA ARG A 95 -12.48 -0.02 16.27
C ARG A 95 -13.27 -0.82 17.31
N LYS A 96 -13.04 -2.13 17.40
CA LYS A 96 -13.67 -2.99 18.42
C LYS A 96 -12.86 -3.08 19.71
N SER A 97 -11.61 -2.61 19.71
CA SER A 97 -10.71 -2.59 20.86
C SER A 97 -10.82 -1.32 21.69
N ILE A 98 -11.51 -0.29 21.18
CA ILE A 98 -11.87 0.97 21.84
C ILE A 98 -13.30 0.83 22.36
#